data_AF-A0A453IRK0-F1
#
_entry.id   AF-A0A453IRK0-F1
#
_cell.length_a   1.000
_cell.length_b   1.000
_cell.length_c   1.000
_cell.angle_alpha   90.00
_cell.angle_beta   90.00
_cell.angle_gamma   90.00
#
_symmetry.space_group_name_H-M   'P 1'
#
loop_
_entity.id
_entity.type
_entity.pdbx_description
1 polymer ?
#
loop_
_entity_poly.entity_id
_entity_poly.type
_entity_poly.pdbx_seq_one_letter_code
_entity_poly.pdbx_strand_id
1 'polypeptide(L)'
;DDAPGTSLPRQEDNAEEESNSPKIQLAMWDFGQCDAKRCTGRKLSRFGLLKELRVTNGFGGVVLSPVGTHCVSKEDHPIVQRKGLAVVDCSWARLDDVPFVKLRCGAPRLLPWLVAANPVNYGRPCQLSCVEALSAALIICGEEETGELLLAKFKWGHSFLSLNR
;
A
#
# COMPACT_ATOMS: atom_id res chain seq x y z
N ASP A 1 18.59 -31.16 -54.57
CA ASP A 1 17.97 -31.45 -53.27
C ASP A 1 18.41 -30.43 -52.24
N ASP A 2 17.75 -29.28 -52.24
CA ASP A 2 17.89 -28.21 -51.24
C ASP A 2 16.81 -28.43 -50.18
N ALA A 3 17.22 -28.74 -48.94
CA ALA A 3 16.32 -28.82 -47.79
C ALA A 3 16.38 -27.50 -47.01
N PRO A 4 15.27 -26.78 -46.80
CA PRO A 4 15.26 -25.63 -45.92
C PRO A 4 15.13 -26.09 -44.47
N GLY A 5 16.07 -25.66 -43.63
CA GLY A 5 16.03 -25.86 -42.20
C GLY A 5 14.81 -25.14 -41.58
N THR A 6 13.97 -25.91 -40.90
CA THR A 6 12.83 -25.39 -40.15
C THR A 6 13.33 -24.83 -38.82
N SER A 7 13.36 -23.52 -38.71
CA SER A 7 13.64 -22.78 -37.47
C SER A 7 12.36 -22.56 -36.67
N LEU A 8 12.37 -23.03 -35.41
CA LEU A 8 11.62 -22.54 -34.23
C LEU A 8 10.08 -22.74 -34.18
N PRO A 9 9.50 -22.86 -32.96
CA PRO A 9 9.20 -21.67 -32.16
C PRO A 9 9.93 -21.64 -30.81
N ARG A 10 10.50 -20.47 -30.50
CA ARG A 10 10.76 -19.97 -29.16
C ARG A 10 9.51 -19.19 -28.76
N GLN A 11 8.80 -19.61 -27.70
CA GLN A 11 7.95 -18.73 -26.91
C GLN A 11 7.43 -19.48 -25.68
N GLU A 12 8.24 -19.51 -24.62
CA GLU A 12 7.80 -19.73 -23.24
C GLU A 12 8.64 -18.80 -22.38
N ASP A 13 8.28 -17.52 -22.30
CA ASP A 13 8.85 -16.57 -21.32
C ASP A 13 7.94 -15.33 -21.29
N ASN A 14 6.68 -15.47 -20.86
CA ASN A 14 5.85 -14.29 -20.58
C ASN A 14 4.76 -14.50 -19.51
N ALA A 15 4.86 -15.55 -18.69
CA ALA A 15 3.88 -15.83 -17.63
C ALA A 15 4.29 -15.32 -16.23
N GLU A 16 5.53 -14.84 -16.05
CA GLU A 16 6.03 -14.45 -14.72
C GLU A 16 5.87 -12.96 -14.39
N GLU A 17 5.61 -12.10 -15.37
CA GLU A 17 5.55 -10.64 -15.15
C GLU A 17 4.20 -10.12 -14.62
N GLU A 18 3.10 -10.86 -14.78
CA GLU A 18 1.77 -10.41 -14.30
C GLU A 18 1.66 -10.37 -12.77
N SER A 19 2.52 -11.08 -12.03
CA SER A 19 2.37 -11.29 -10.58
C SER A 19 2.99 -10.21 -9.68
N ASN A 20 3.74 -9.24 -10.23
CA ASN A 20 4.61 -8.39 -9.42
C ASN A 20 4.15 -6.93 -9.29
N SER A 21 2.99 -6.59 -9.84
CA SER A 21 2.43 -5.23 -9.79
C SER A 21 1.08 -5.18 -9.04
N PRO A 22 0.78 -4.08 -8.32
CA PRO A 22 -0.50 -3.92 -7.65
C PRO A 22 -1.64 -3.82 -8.67
N LYS A 23 -2.71 -4.59 -8.46
CA LYS A 23 -3.96 -4.46 -9.24
C LYS A 23 -4.71 -3.16 -8.93
N ILE A 24 -4.45 -2.61 -7.75
CA ILE A 24 -5.06 -1.40 -7.22
C ILE A 24 -4.10 -0.22 -7.34
N GLN A 25 -4.60 0.93 -7.79
CA GLN A 25 -3.83 2.16 -7.74
C GLN A 25 -3.52 2.53 -6.28
N LEU A 26 -2.24 2.55 -5.93
CA LEU A 26 -1.78 2.98 -4.61
C LEU A 26 -1.10 4.34 -4.68
N ALA A 27 -1.33 5.16 -3.67
CA ALA A 27 -0.72 6.48 -3.58
C ALA A 27 -0.35 6.88 -2.15
N MET A 28 0.50 7.90 -2.02
CA MET A 28 0.99 8.36 -0.72
C MET A 28 1.34 9.83 -0.74
N TRP A 29 0.98 10.58 0.28
CA TRP A 29 1.62 11.86 0.57
C TRP A 29 2.83 11.64 1.48
N ASP A 30 4.04 11.99 1.03
CA ASP A 30 5.26 11.94 1.85
C ASP A 30 5.56 13.33 2.42
N PHE A 31 5.59 13.44 3.74
CA PHE A 31 5.93 14.70 4.43
C PHE A 31 7.40 14.80 4.83
N GLY A 32 8.24 13.82 4.45
CA GLY A 32 9.68 13.88 4.69
C GLY A 32 10.07 13.74 6.16
N GLN A 33 9.14 13.38 7.05
CA GLN A 33 9.34 13.38 8.50
C GLN A 33 10.02 12.12 9.04
N CYS A 34 10.08 11.05 8.22
CA CYS A 34 10.70 9.77 8.55
C CYS A 34 12.11 9.66 7.95
N ASP A 35 12.96 8.82 8.55
CA ASP A 35 14.22 8.39 7.95
C ASP A 35 13.94 7.67 6.62
N ALA A 36 14.49 8.19 5.52
CA ALA A 36 14.27 7.67 4.17
C ALA A 36 14.66 6.19 4.00
N LYS A 37 15.63 5.69 4.78
CA LYS A 37 16.07 4.28 4.72
C LYS A 37 15.12 3.34 5.46
N ARG A 38 14.39 3.86 6.45
CA ARG A 38 13.47 3.08 7.29
C ARG A 38 12.00 3.24 6.89
N CYS A 39 11.66 4.31 6.17
CA CYS A 39 10.32 4.58 5.70
C CYS A 39 9.82 3.44 4.77
N THR A 40 8.77 2.76 5.21
CA THR A 40 8.17 1.67 4.45
C THR A 40 7.43 2.19 3.23
N GLY A 41 6.80 3.38 3.31
CA GLY A 41 6.14 4.05 2.19
C GLY A 41 7.09 4.42 1.05
N ARG A 42 8.20 5.10 1.34
CA ARG A 42 9.25 5.41 0.36
C ARG A 42 9.90 4.14 -0.21
N LYS A 43 10.01 3.07 0.57
CA LYS A 43 10.46 1.79 0.04
C LYS A 43 9.48 1.24 -1.01
N LEU A 44 8.16 1.30 -0.77
CA LEU A 44 7.16 0.92 -1.78
C LEU A 44 7.22 1.79 -3.04
N SER A 45 7.43 3.11 -2.88
CA SER A 45 7.65 4.04 -3.99
C SER A 45 8.86 3.64 -4.84
N ARG A 46 10.00 3.29 -4.21
CA ARG A 46 11.19 2.78 -4.92
C ARG A 46 10.97 1.46 -5.68
N PHE A 47 10.03 0.63 -5.23
CA PHE A 47 9.63 -0.58 -5.96
C PHE A 47 8.59 -0.32 -7.05
N GLY A 48 8.14 0.93 -7.24
CA GLY A 48 7.09 1.26 -8.21
C GLY A 48 5.71 0.77 -7.80
N LEU A 49 5.50 0.41 -6.54
CA LEU A 49 4.23 -0.16 -6.05
C LEU A 49 3.23 0.92 -5.61
N LEU A 50 3.65 2.18 -5.46
CA LEU A 50 2.75 3.29 -5.18
C LEU A 50 3.27 4.58 -5.79
N LYS A 51 2.37 5.55 -5.97
CA LYS A 51 2.68 6.89 -6.49
C LYS A 51 2.74 7.92 -5.37
N GLU A 52 3.81 8.70 -5.34
CA GLU A 52 3.90 9.87 -4.46
C GLU A 52 3.03 11.04 -4.97
N LEU A 53 2.27 11.63 -4.06
CA LEU A 53 1.37 12.75 -4.30
C LEU A 53 1.98 14.03 -3.75
N ARG A 54 1.85 15.12 -4.52
CA ARG A 54 2.07 16.47 -4.00
C ARG A 54 0.91 16.86 -3.10
N VAL A 55 1.17 17.66 -2.06
CA VAL A 55 0.14 18.17 -1.13
C VAL A 55 -0.99 18.91 -1.85
N THR A 56 -0.70 19.54 -2.99
CA THR A 56 -1.70 20.23 -3.82
C THR A 56 -2.64 19.28 -4.54
N ASN A 57 -2.25 18.02 -4.74
CA ASN A 57 -3.02 17.02 -5.46
C ASN A 57 -3.94 16.29 -4.48
N GLY A 58 -5.22 16.18 -4.84
CA GLY A 58 -6.16 15.33 -4.12
C GLY A 58 -6.08 13.88 -4.56
N PHE A 59 -6.68 13.00 -3.76
CA PHE A 59 -6.86 11.59 -4.10
C PHE A 59 -8.34 11.23 -4.00
N GLY A 60 -8.94 10.77 -5.10
CA GLY A 60 -10.39 10.54 -5.18
C GLY A 60 -10.87 9.21 -4.60
N GLY A 61 -9.96 8.29 -4.28
CA GLY A 61 -10.26 6.98 -3.69
C GLY A 61 -10.30 7.00 -2.17
N VAL A 62 -10.09 5.83 -1.58
CA VAL A 62 -10.02 5.67 -0.12
C VAL A 62 -8.70 6.26 0.37
N VAL A 63 -8.75 7.02 1.47
CA VAL A 63 -7.55 7.58 2.10
C VAL A 63 -7.50 7.17 3.56
N LEU A 64 -6.44 6.46 3.94
CA LEU A 64 -6.16 6.14 5.34
C LEU A 64 -5.67 7.40 6.05
N SER A 65 -6.50 7.94 6.93
CA SER A 65 -6.27 9.23 7.55
C SER A 65 -6.93 9.32 8.92
N PRO A 66 -6.28 9.96 9.93
CA PRO A 66 -6.87 10.15 11.26
C PRO A 66 -8.11 11.05 11.25
N VAL A 67 -8.37 11.80 10.17
CA VAL A 67 -9.59 12.60 10.03
C VAL A 67 -10.79 11.82 9.49
N GLY A 68 -10.62 10.51 9.21
CA GLY A 68 -11.72 9.64 8.85
C GLY A 68 -12.71 9.46 10.00
N THR A 69 -13.98 9.29 9.67
CA THR A 69 -15.06 9.05 10.65
C THR A 69 -15.56 7.61 10.65
N HIS A 70 -15.17 6.83 9.64
CA HIS A 70 -15.57 5.44 9.47
C HIS A 70 -14.32 4.59 9.29
N CYS A 71 -14.29 3.39 9.88
CA CYS A 71 -13.25 2.42 9.58
C CYS A 71 -13.42 1.87 8.17
N VAL A 72 -12.29 1.53 7.53
CA VAL A 72 -12.32 0.79 6.27
C VAL A 72 -13.06 -0.53 6.45
N SER A 73 -13.87 -0.91 5.47
CA SER A 73 -14.63 -2.15 5.49
C SER A 73 -14.78 -2.74 4.09
N LYS A 74 -15.40 -3.92 3.98
CA LYS A 74 -15.71 -4.55 2.68
C LYS A 74 -16.55 -3.66 1.77
N GLU A 75 -17.34 -2.74 2.32
CA GLU A 75 -18.16 -1.78 1.55
C GLU A 75 -17.32 -0.80 0.73
N ASP A 76 -16.04 -0.60 1.09
CA ASP A 76 -15.14 0.28 0.38
C ASP A 76 -14.51 -0.38 -0.87
N HIS A 77 -14.67 -1.69 -1.06
CA HIS A 77 -14.13 -2.43 -2.20
C HIS A 77 -14.40 -1.76 -3.56
N PRO A 78 -15.64 -1.34 -3.91
CA PRO A 78 -15.91 -0.69 -5.20
C PRO A 78 -15.21 0.67 -5.37
N ILE A 79 -14.87 1.35 -4.27
CA ILE A 79 -14.12 2.62 -4.31
C ILE A 79 -12.63 2.33 -4.51
N VAL A 80 -12.09 1.39 -3.73
CA VAL A 80 -10.70 0.94 -3.84
C VAL A 80 -10.39 0.44 -5.24
N GLN A 81 -11.26 -0.42 -5.81
CA GLN A 81 -11.08 -0.97 -7.15
C GLN A 81 -11.08 0.10 -8.25
N ARG A 82 -12.00 1.08 -8.17
CA ARG A 82 -12.17 2.10 -9.23
C ARG A 82 -11.25 3.30 -9.09
N LYS A 83 -10.90 3.68 -7.87
CA LYS A 83 -10.22 4.96 -7.57
C LYS A 83 -8.94 4.80 -6.75
N GLY A 84 -8.66 3.60 -6.27
CA GLY A 84 -7.45 3.28 -5.53
C GLY A 84 -7.52 3.56 -4.03
N LEU A 85 -6.37 3.39 -3.40
CA LEU A 85 -6.13 3.55 -1.97
C LEU A 85 -4.91 4.44 -1.74
N ALA A 86 -4.98 5.36 -0.78
CA ALA A 86 -3.87 6.20 -0.39
C ALA A 86 -3.62 6.23 1.12
N VAL A 87 -2.38 6.56 1.49
CA VAL A 87 -1.95 6.75 2.89
C VAL A 87 -1.19 8.07 3.05
N VAL A 88 -1.13 8.58 4.28
CA VAL A 88 -0.32 9.76 4.63
C VAL A 88 0.94 9.29 5.36
N ASP A 89 2.11 9.39 4.71
CA ASP A 89 3.41 9.06 5.30
C ASP A 89 3.94 10.23 6.12
N CYS A 90 3.85 10.05 7.42
CA CYS A 90 4.28 10.97 8.45
C CYS A 90 4.82 10.16 9.64
N SER A 91 5.61 10.80 10.50
CA SER A 91 6.04 10.14 11.72
C SER A 91 4.92 10.23 12.76
N TRP A 92 4.74 9.18 13.55
CA TRP A 92 3.76 9.17 14.66
C TRP A 92 3.97 10.33 15.64
N ALA A 93 5.21 10.81 15.80
CA ALA A 93 5.56 11.93 16.66
C ALA A 93 5.21 13.32 16.08
N ARG A 94 4.85 13.39 14.79
CA ARG A 94 4.62 14.66 14.06
C ARG A 94 3.31 14.66 13.28
N LEU A 95 2.33 13.89 13.75
CA LEU A 95 0.98 13.89 13.18
C LEU A 95 0.34 15.28 13.20
N ASP A 96 0.54 16.03 14.28
CA ASP A 96 -0.02 17.39 14.44
C ASP A 96 0.54 18.40 13.43
N ASP A 97 1.72 18.12 12.85
CA ASP A 97 2.33 18.96 11.83
C ASP A 97 1.75 18.72 10.43
N VAL A 98 0.97 17.65 10.24
CA VAL A 98 0.39 17.31 8.96
C VAL A 98 -0.87 18.15 8.73
N PRO A 99 -0.94 18.95 7.65
CA PRO A 99 -2.09 19.78 7.36
C PRO A 99 -3.21 18.94 6.74
N PHE A 100 -3.82 18.04 7.50
CA PHE A 100 -4.87 17.12 7.02
C PHE A 100 -6.03 17.84 6.33
N VAL A 101 -6.38 19.05 6.78
CA VAL A 101 -7.42 19.90 6.17
C VAL A 101 -7.07 20.31 4.73
N LYS A 102 -5.78 20.43 4.39
CA LYS A 102 -5.33 20.75 3.03
C LYS A 102 -5.29 19.52 2.12
N LEU A 103 -5.21 18.32 2.70
CA LEU A 103 -5.20 17.07 1.95
C LEU A 103 -6.61 16.78 1.45
N ARG A 104 -6.82 16.95 0.15
CA ARG A 104 -8.11 16.66 -0.51
C ARG A 104 -8.31 15.15 -0.61
N CYS A 105 -8.91 14.58 0.44
CA CYS A 105 -9.21 13.16 0.57
C CYS A 105 -10.64 12.88 0.08
N GLY A 106 -10.80 11.96 -0.89
CA GLY A 106 -12.11 11.60 -1.44
C GLY A 106 -12.98 10.82 -0.46
N ALA A 107 -12.47 9.71 0.07
CA ALA A 107 -13.13 8.88 1.06
C ALA A 107 -12.19 8.59 2.24
N PRO A 108 -12.05 9.50 3.22
CA PRO A 108 -11.18 9.28 4.36
C PRO A 108 -11.72 8.12 5.23
N ARG A 109 -10.83 7.23 5.65
CA ARG A 109 -11.12 6.06 6.49
C ARG A 109 -10.07 5.92 7.59
N LEU A 110 -10.54 5.45 8.74
CA LEU A 110 -9.71 4.93 9.81
C LEU A 110 -9.38 3.46 9.52
N LEU A 111 -8.33 2.94 10.15
CA LEU A 111 -8.13 1.50 10.25
C LEU A 111 -8.79 0.97 11.52
N PRO A 112 -9.32 -0.27 11.51
CA PRO A 112 -9.74 -0.93 12.73
C PRO A 112 -8.54 -1.16 13.66
N TRP A 113 -8.83 -1.59 14.89
CA TRP A 113 -7.79 -1.95 15.84
C TRP A 113 -6.94 -3.11 15.29
N LEU A 114 -5.65 -2.85 15.14
CA LEU A 114 -4.66 -3.77 14.59
C LEU A 114 -3.35 -3.58 15.35
N VAL A 115 -2.54 -4.62 15.41
CA VAL A 115 -1.24 -4.62 16.09
C VAL A 115 -0.11 -4.58 15.08
N ALA A 116 0.86 -3.72 15.32
CA ALA A 116 2.04 -3.59 14.49
C ALA A 116 2.96 -4.82 14.61
N ALA A 117 3.44 -5.30 13.47
CA ALA A 117 4.51 -6.30 13.35
C ALA A 117 5.83 -5.71 12.84
N ASN A 118 5.85 -4.43 12.47
CA ASN A 118 7.08 -3.75 12.07
C ASN A 118 8.11 -3.70 13.23
N PRO A 119 9.42 -3.73 12.93
CA PRO A 119 10.47 -3.79 13.96
C PRO A 119 10.53 -2.59 14.91
N VAL A 120 9.93 -1.45 14.55
CA VAL A 120 9.99 -0.22 15.36
C VAL A 120 8.91 -0.24 16.44
N ASN A 121 7.71 -0.69 16.08
CA ASN A 121 6.52 -0.63 16.93
C ASN A 121 5.92 -2.02 17.23
N TYR A 122 6.71 -3.09 17.11
CA TYR A 122 6.22 -4.47 17.28
C TYR A 122 5.37 -4.63 18.55
N GLY A 123 4.17 -5.20 18.41
CA GLY A 123 3.22 -5.42 19.50
C GLY A 123 2.43 -4.19 19.94
N ARG A 124 2.70 -3.00 19.38
CA ARG A 124 1.95 -1.78 19.73
C ARG A 124 0.65 -1.68 18.92
N PRO A 125 -0.49 -1.43 19.58
CA PRO A 125 -1.77 -1.27 18.89
C PRO A 125 -1.81 0.04 18.11
N CYS A 126 -2.44 0.01 16.94
CA CYS A 126 -2.70 1.15 16.04
C CYS A 126 -1.47 1.93 15.56
N GLN A 127 -0.24 1.50 15.87
CA GLN A 127 1.01 2.15 15.48
C GLN A 127 1.63 1.49 14.25
N LEU A 128 0.80 1.26 13.24
CA LEU A 128 1.17 0.62 11.99
C LEU A 128 2.14 1.50 11.19
N SER A 129 2.95 0.84 10.37
CA SER A 129 3.72 1.48 9.30
C SER A 129 2.85 1.63 8.04
N CYS A 130 3.29 2.46 7.08
CA CYS A 130 2.53 2.70 5.84
C CYS A 130 2.25 1.43 5.04
N VAL A 131 3.22 0.50 4.97
CA VAL A 131 3.00 -0.80 4.31
C VAL A 131 1.93 -1.64 5.02
N GLU A 132 1.96 -1.72 6.35
CA GLU A 132 0.95 -2.47 7.13
C GLU A 132 -0.43 -1.85 6.97
N ALA A 133 -0.50 -0.51 7.03
CA ALA A 133 -1.74 0.24 6.86
C ALA A 133 -2.39 -0.02 5.49
N LEU A 134 -1.61 0.11 4.41
CA LEU A 134 -2.09 -0.17 3.05
C LEU A 134 -2.51 -1.63 2.90
N SER A 135 -1.69 -2.57 3.38
CA SER A 135 -1.96 -4.01 3.25
C SER A 135 -3.21 -4.42 4.01
N ALA A 136 -3.39 -3.92 5.24
CA ALA A 136 -4.58 -4.16 6.03
C ALA A 136 -5.85 -3.66 5.33
N ALA A 137 -5.83 -2.42 4.82
CA ALA A 137 -6.97 -1.87 4.12
C ALA A 137 -7.33 -2.65 2.84
N LEU A 138 -6.32 -3.08 2.08
CA LEU A 138 -6.51 -3.93 0.90
C LEU A 138 -7.16 -5.27 1.28
N ILE A 139 -6.60 -5.98 2.26
CA ILE A 139 -7.14 -7.26 2.73
C ILE A 139 -8.57 -7.13 3.25
N ILE A 140 -8.86 -6.10 4.06
CA ILE A 140 -10.21 -5.82 4.56
C ILE A 140 -11.19 -5.57 3.40
N CYS A 141 -10.72 -4.92 2.33
CA CYS A 141 -11.51 -4.68 1.12
C CYS A 141 -11.53 -5.89 0.15
N GLY A 142 -10.95 -7.04 0.50
CA GLY A 142 -10.92 -8.24 -0.36
C GLY A 142 -9.84 -8.24 -1.44
N GLU A 143 -8.90 -7.28 -1.41
CA GLU A 143 -7.74 -7.19 -2.31
C GLU A 143 -6.51 -7.86 -1.69
N GLU A 144 -6.67 -9.12 -1.29
CA GLU A 144 -5.69 -9.87 -0.49
C GLU A 144 -4.35 -10.01 -1.22
N GLU A 145 -4.37 -10.40 -2.49
CA GLU A 145 -3.14 -10.58 -3.30
C GLU A 145 -2.27 -9.32 -3.33
N THR A 146 -2.88 -8.14 -3.50
CA THR A 146 -2.14 -6.88 -3.50
C THR A 146 -1.59 -6.59 -2.10
N GLY A 147 -2.38 -6.83 -1.04
CA GLY A 147 -1.92 -6.65 0.34
C GLY A 147 -0.74 -7.55 0.68
N GLU A 148 -0.79 -8.83 0.31
CA GLU A 148 0.28 -9.79 0.50
C GLU A 148 1.53 -9.43 -0.32
N LEU A 149 1.36 -8.98 -1.56
CA LEU A 149 2.45 -8.49 -2.42
C LEU A 149 3.24 -7.36 -1.74
N LEU A 150 2.54 -6.39 -1.11
CA LEU A 150 3.19 -5.29 -0.39
C LEU A 150 3.99 -5.80 0.80
N LEU A 151 3.40 -6.68 1.62
CA LEU A 151 4.06 -7.26 2.80
C LEU A 151 5.28 -8.11 2.41
N ALA A 152 5.22 -8.85 1.30
CA ALA A 152 6.30 -9.70 0.82
C ALA A 152 7.59 -8.94 0.50
N LYS A 153 7.53 -7.61 0.27
CA LYS A 153 8.73 -6.77 0.10
C LYS A 153 9.49 -6.54 1.42
N PHE A 154 8.98 -7.02 2.55
CA PHE A 154 9.54 -6.87 3.89
C PHE A 154 9.72 -8.24 4.54
N LYS A 155 10.94 -8.55 5.00
CA LYS A 155 11.27 -9.85 5.63
C LYS A 155 10.33 -10.20 6.79
N TRP A 156 9.90 -9.20 7.55
CA TRP A 156 8.97 -9.33 8.69
C TRP A 156 7.48 -9.20 8.29
N GLY A 157 7.16 -8.89 7.03
CA GLY A 157 5.80 -8.56 6.60
C GLY A 157 4.80 -9.69 6.84
N HIS A 158 5.22 -10.95 6.65
CA HIS A 158 4.40 -12.13 6.93
C HIS A 158 3.92 -12.19 8.41
N SER A 159 4.71 -11.66 9.35
CA SER A 159 4.35 -11.64 10.77
C SER A 159 3.15 -10.73 11.05
N PHE A 160 2.88 -9.73 10.20
CA PHE A 160 1.72 -8.85 10.34
C PHE A 160 0.40 -9.62 10.21
N LEU A 161 0.32 -10.53 9.22
CA LEU A 161 -0.87 -11.36 9.01
C LEU A 161 -1.06 -12.33 10.17
N SER A 162 0.00 -13.00 10.60
CA SER A 162 -0.08 -13.94 11.72
C SER A 162 -0.52 -13.26 13.03
N LEU A 163 -0.16 -11.99 13.23
CA LEU A 163 -0.48 -11.23 14.44
C LEU A 163 -1.93 -10.72 14.47
N ASN A 164 -2.56 -10.54 13.31
CA ASN A 164 -3.89 -9.92 13.17
C ASN A 164 -4.94 -10.85 12.55
N ARG A 165 -4.75 -12.17 12.69
CA ARG A 165 -5.73 -13.20 12.29
C ARG A 165 -6.91 -13.28 13.23
#